data_AF-A0A942FY41-F1
#
_entry.id   AF-A0A942FY41-F1
#
_cell.length_a   1.000
_cell.length_b   1.000
_cell.length_c   1.000
_cell.angle_alpha   90.00
_cell.angle_beta   90.00
_cell.angle_gamma   90.00
#
_symmetry.space_group_name_H-M   'P 1'
#
loop_
_entity.id
_entity.type
_entity.pdbx_description
1 polymer ?
#
loop_
_entity_poly.entity_id
_entity_poly.type
_entity_poly.pdbx_seq_one_letter_code
_entity_poly.pdbx_strand_id
1 'polypeptide(L)'
;MFPNATNTFFRGRETALLTKHHKEQLIAPLLEPFLGIKVVQLDDYDTDKLGTFTRDVKRTGTQLETARKKARIGMELTGLKLGLANEGSFGVDPYTGFMPWNIEVIVLIDDIHDLEIVGVAQGSTKIVQEKVDNLEKARRLVADFGFPASQVIVRPDDGENPYFVKGVATWDQFEAAFHDCWRLSKQGLVFIESDFRAHANPARQNMIRLAAINLLLKLHSHCPNCHTPGYWVTETKPGLPCEYCGAPTAVFRAQIYRCPKCDFSKEVVRSDLQFADQGSCSLCNP
;
A
#
# COMPACT_ATOMS: atom_id res chain seq x y z
N MET A 1 10.09 -10.53 -14.96
CA MET A 1 9.45 -9.84 -16.10
C MET A 1 8.74 -10.92 -16.89
N PHE A 2 7.41 -10.91 -16.95
CA PHE A 2 6.63 -11.97 -17.58
C PHE A 2 6.95 -12.04 -19.07
N PRO A 3 7.51 -13.14 -19.60
CA PRO A 3 7.65 -13.29 -21.05
C PRO A 3 6.26 -13.53 -21.64
N ASN A 4 5.62 -12.48 -22.16
CA ASN A 4 4.43 -12.50 -23.04
C ASN A 4 3.21 -13.36 -22.65
N ALA A 5 3.14 -13.89 -21.43
CA ALA A 5 2.02 -14.70 -20.98
C ALA A 5 0.89 -13.77 -20.50
N THR A 6 -0.02 -13.41 -21.40
CA THR A 6 -1.30 -12.80 -21.01
C THR A 6 -2.11 -13.84 -20.23
N ASN A 7 -2.46 -13.54 -18.98
CA ASN A 7 -3.43 -14.35 -18.25
C ASN A 7 -4.81 -14.19 -18.89
N THR A 8 -5.33 -15.27 -19.48
CA THR A 8 -6.61 -15.26 -20.18
C THR A 8 -7.81 -15.48 -19.28
N PHE A 9 -7.62 -15.79 -17.99
CA PHE A 9 -8.68 -16.14 -17.04
C PHE A 9 -9.73 -15.04 -16.89
N PHE A 10 -9.32 -13.77 -16.98
CA PHE A 10 -10.22 -12.62 -16.88
C PHE A 10 -10.45 -11.92 -18.22
N ARG A 11 -9.94 -12.46 -19.33
CA ARG A 11 -9.88 -11.75 -20.62
C ARG A 11 -11.27 -11.32 -21.09
N GLY A 12 -11.38 -10.08 -21.56
CA GLY A 12 -12.60 -9.50 -22.09
C GLY A 12 -13.60 -9.04 -21.01
N ARG A 13 -13.24 -9.12 -19.73
CA ARG A 13 -14.09 -8.67 -18.63
C ARG A 13 -13.79 -7.22 -18.25
N GLU A 14 -14.79 -6.55 -17.74
CA GLU A 14 -14.63 -5.25 -17.07
C GLU A 14 -14.52 -5.45 -15.56
N THR A 15 -13.69 -4.64 -14.90
CA THR A 15 -13.54 -4.61 -13.44
C THR A 15 -13.86 -3.23 -12.89
N ALA A 16 -14.67 -3.18 -11.83
CA ALA A 16 -14.97 -1.93 -11.15
C ALA A 16 -13.79 -1.52 -10.26
N LEU A 17 -13.30 -0.29 -10.39
CA LEU A 17 -12.32 0.30 -9.49
C LEU A 17 -12.92 1.54 -8.83
N LEU A 18 -13.38 1.38 -7.59
CA LEU A 18 -13.82 2.50 -6.78
C LEU A 18 -12.60 3.20 -6.17
N THR A 19 -12.25 4.38 -6.68
CA THR A 19 -11.05 5.09 -6.24
C THR A 19 -11.17 6.60 -6.41
N LYS A 20 -10.54 7.34 -5.48
CA LYS A 20 -10.30 8.78 -5.59
C LYS A 20 -8.81 9.02 -5.84
N HIS A 21 -8.47 10.24 -6.25
CA HIS A 21 -7.08 10.73 -6.35
C HIS A 21 -6.21 10.02 -7.40
N HIS A 22 -6.74 9.76 -8.59
CA HIS A 22 -5.97 9.31 -9.76
C HIS A 22 -5.23 7.97 -9.59
N LYS A 23 -5.65 7.12 -8.64
CA LYS A 23 -4.98 5.83 -8.42
C LYS A 23 -5.23 4.84 -9.57
N GLU A 24 -6.27 5.03 -10.37
CA GLU A 24 -6.50 4.23 -11.58
C GLU A 24 -5.29 4.30 -12.52
N GLN A 25 -4.64 5.48 -12.63
CA GLN A 25 -3.46 5.69 -13.48
C GLN A 25 -2.23 4.92 -12.99
N LEU A 26 -2.24 4.54 -11.71
CA LEU A 26 -1.18 3.72 -11.11
C LEU A 26 -1.43 2.23 -11.32
N ILE A 27 -2.70 1.82 -11.33
CA ILE A 27 -3.12 0.41 -11.23
C ILE A 27 -3.52 -0.15 -12.61
N ALA A 28 -4.39 0.54 -13.35
CA ALA A 28 -4.94 0.05 -14.62
C ALA A 28 -3.85 -0.27 -15.66
N PRO A 29 -2.83 0.59 -15.90
CA PRO A 29 -1.78 0.28 -16.88
C PRO A 29 -0.95 -0.97 -16.53
N LEU A 30 -0.92 -1.36 -15.25
CA LEU A 30 -0.21 -2.56 -14.79
C LEU A 30 -1.07 -3.82 -14.87
N LEU A 31 -2.40 -3.71 -14.90
CA LEU A 31 -3.30 -4.86 -14.87
C LEU A 31 -3.95 -5.14 -16.23
N GLU A 32 -4.46 -4.12 -16.93
CA GLU A 32 -5.23 -4.30 -18.17
C GLU A 32 -4.47 -5.10 -19.24
N PRO A 33 -3.22 -4.77 -19.60
CA PRO A 33 -2.53 -5.47 -20.69
C PRO A 33 -2.21 -6.94 -20.37
N PHE A 34 -2.03 -7.24 -19.08
CA PHE A 34 -1.57 -8.55 -18.63
C PHE A 34 -2.72 -9.50 -18.25
N LEU A 35 -3.87 -8.96 -17.87
CA LEU A 35 -5.08 -9.74 -17.55
C LEU A 35 -6.12 -9.71 -18.68
N GLY A 36 -5.94 -8.84 -19.68
CA GLY A 36 -6.91 -8.63 -20.75
C GLY A 36 -8.25 -8.08 -20.24
N ILE A 37 -8.25 -7.35 -19.13
CA ILE A 37 -9.43 -6.70 -18.55
C ILE A 37 -9.47 -5.21 -18.91
N LYS A 38 -10.61 -4.58 -18.69
CA LYS A 38 -10.76 -3.12 -18.72
C LYS A 38 -11.20 -2.62 -17.34
N VAL A 39 -10.49 -1.62 -16.82
CA VAL A 39 -10.80 -1.00 -15.53
C VAL A 39 -11.82 0.10 -15.75
N VAL A 40 -12.98 -0.03 -15.09
CA VAL A 40 -14.03 0.98 -15.04
C VAL A 40 -13.88 1.75 -13.74
N GLN A 41 -13.37 2.97 -13.84
CA GLN A 41 -13.23 3.86 -12.69
C GLN A 41 -14.59 4.40 -12.23
N LEU A 42 -14.76 4.45 -10.91
CA LEU A 42 -15.83 5.19 -10.25
C LEU A 42 -15.20 6.20 -9.29
N ASP A 43 -15.52 7.48 -9.46
CA ASP A 43 -15.06 8.59 -8.61
C ASP A 43 -16.22 9.35 -7.92
N ASP A 44 -17.45 9.22 -8.44
CA ASP A 44 -18.67 9.88 -7.92
C ASP A 44 -19.16 9.36 -6.56
N TYR A 45 -18.61 8.28 -6.03
CA TYR A 45 -18.96 7.78 -4.69
C TYR A 45 -18.02 8.35 -3.64
N ASP A 46 -18.60 8.95 -2.61
CA ASP A 46 -17.84 9.50 -1.50
C ASP A 46 -17.24 8.39 -0.61
N THR A 47 -16.06 7.91 -1.01
CA THR A 47 -15.30 6.89 -0.27
C THR A 47 -14.86 7.34 1.11
N ASP A 48 -14.93 8.64 1.41
CA ASP A 48 -14.57 9.20 2.72
C ASP A 48 -15.58 8.76 3.81
N LYS A 49 -16.80 8.35 3.42
CA LYS A 49 -17.77 7.66 4.27
C LYS A 49 -17.32 6.27 4.75
N LEU A 50 -16.26 5.71 4.16
CA LEU A 50 -15.68 4.42 4.54
C LEU A 50 -14.48 4.58 5.49
N GLY A 51 -14.14 5.82 5.87
CA GLY A 51 -12.99 6.17 6.71
C GLY A 51 -12.02 7.07 5.95
N THR A 52 -11.58 8.17 6.57
CA THR A 52 -10.61 9.13 6.00
C THR A 52 -9.23 8.98 6.61
N PHE A 53 -8.20 9.42 5.88
CA PHE A 53 -6.86 9.62 6.43
C PHE A 53 -6.80 10.83 7.38
N THR A 54 -7.81 11.72 7.37
CA THR A 54 -7.82 13.01 8.07
C THR A 54 -8.49 12.99 9.45
N ARG A 55 -8.66 11.80 10.06
CA ARG A 55 -9.22 11.62 11.42
C ARG A 55 -10.70 12.00 11.61
N ASP A 56 -11.43 12.37 10.56
CA ASP A 56 -12.83 12.79 10.65
C ASP A 56 -13.84 11.64 10.86
N VAL A 57 -13.49 10.39 10.47
CA VAL A 57 -14.33 9.20 10.63
C VAL A 57 -13.52 8.04 11.21
N LYS A 58 -13.97 7.48 12.34
CA LYS A 58 -13.31 6.35 13.03
C LYS A 58 -13.32 5.10 12.13
N ARG A 59 -12.15 4.52 11.84
CA ARG A 59 -12.01 3.27 11.05
C ARG A 59 -12.76 2.13 11.75
N THR A 60 -13.70 1.48 11.05
CA THR A 60 -14.52 0.38 11.59
C THR A 60 -14.01 -1.01 11.20
N GLY A 61 -12.80 -1.14 10.65
CA GLY A 61 -12.22 -2.41 10.22
C GLY A 61 -10.74 -2.30 9.83
N THR A 62 -10.14 -3.44 9.49
CA THR A 62 -8.78 -3.53 8.96
C THR A 62 -8.67 -2.85 7.59
N GLN A 63 -7.42 -2.56 7.18
CA GLN A 63 -7.11 -2.04 5.85
C GLN A 63 -7.70 -2.91 4.73
N LEU A 64 -7.58 -4.24 4.86
CA LEU A 64 -8.09 -5.19 3.89
C LEU A 64 -9.63 -5.21 3.86
N GLU A 65 -10.30 -5.17 5.01
CA GLU A 65 -11.76 -5.11 5.07
C GLU A 65 -12.30 -3.84 4.41
N THR A 66 -11.61 -2.72 4.60
CA THR A 66 -11.95 -1.45 3.94
C THR A 66 -11.79 -1.55 2.43
N ALA A 67 -10.69 -2.14 1.95
CA ALA A 67 -10.48 -2.40 0.53
C ALA A 67 -11.57 -3.34 -0.03
N ARG A 68 -11.90 -4.42 0.68
CA ARG A 68 -12.96 -5.38 0.28
C ARG A 68 -14.30 -4.66 0.13
N LYS A 69 -14.68 -3.85 1.13
CA LYS A 69 -15.93 -3.06 1.09
C LYS A 69 -15.94 -2.10 -0.10
N LYS A 70 -14.82 -1.42 -0.39
CA LYS A 70 -14.69 -0.55 -1.56
C LYS A 70 -14.88 -1.31 -2.88
N ALA A 71 -14.24 -2.46 -3.03
CA ALA A 71 -14.38 -3.29 -4.23
C ALA A 71 -15.83 -3.75 -4.42
N ARG A 72 -16.50 -4.19 -3.33
CA ARG A 72 -17.90 -4.60 -3.35
C ARG A 72 -18.85 -3.47 -3.73
N ILE A 73 -18.69 -2.27 -3.16
CA ILE A 73 -19.48 -1.09 -3.54
C ILE A 73 -19.28 -0.77 -5.02
N GLY A 74 -18.04 -0.83 -5.53
CA GLY A 74 -17.78 -0.60 -6.94
C GLY A 74 -18.49 -1.60 -7.85
N MET A 75 -18.48 -2.89 -7.48
CA MET A 75 -19.21 -3.95 -8.17
C MET A 75 -20.73 -3.71 -8.15
N GLU A 76 -21.28 -3.32 -7.00
CA GLU A 76 -22.72 -3.02 -6.85
C GLU A 76 -23.16 -1.84 -7.73
N LEU A 77 -22.40 -0.74 -7.74
CA LEU A 77 -22.72 0.46 -8.51
C LEU A 77 -22.65 0.25 -10.02
N THR A 78 -21.78 -0.64 -10.49
CA THR A 78 -21.59 -0.90 -11.92
C THR A 78 -22.34 -2.13 -12.42
N GLY A 79 -22.83 -2.98 -11.51
CA GLY A 79 -23.35 -4.31 -11.85
C GLY A 79 -22.28 -5.32 -12.29
N LEU A 80 -20.99 -4.96 -12.24
CA LEU A 80 -19.90 -5.83 -12.67
C LEU A 80 -19.64 -6.95 -11.66
N LYS A 81 -19.19 -8.10 -12.17
CA LYS A 81 -18.86 -9.30 -11.37
C LYS A 81 -17.38 -9.40 -11.00
N LEU A 82 -16.60 -8.38 -11.32
CA LEU A 82 -15.18 -8.26 -10.99
C LEU A 82 -14.98 -6.88 -10.34
N GLY A 83 -14.35 -6.86 -9.17
CA GLY A 83 -14.10 -5.65 -8.40
C GLY A 83 -12.64 -5.53 -8.00
N LEU A 84 -12.14 -4.31 -7.98
CA LEU A 84 -10.79 -3.94 -7.59
C LEU A 84 -10.84 -2.78 -6.61
N ALA A 85 -10.02 -2.81 -5.58
CA ALA A 85 -9.87 -1.66 -4.69
C ALA A 85 -8.48 -1.61 -4.07
N ASN A 86 -7.99 -0.39 -3.84
CA ASN A 86 -6.76 -0.12 -3.11
C ASN A 86 -7.05 0.61 -1.79
N GLU A 87 -6.36 0.21 -0.73
CA GLU A 87 -6.33 0.94 0.54
C GLU A 87 -4.91 0.97 1.10
N GLY A 88 -4.56 2.09 1.74
CA GLY A 88 -3.24 2.33 2.35
C GLY A 88 -3.32 2.50 3.86
N SER A 89 -2.23 2.23 4.57
CA SER A 89 -2.09 2.55 5.99
C SER A 89 -0.66 2.94 6.30
N PHE A 90 -0.52 3.90 7.20
CA PHE A 90 0.75 4.34 7.75
C PHE A 90 0.82 3.95 9.23
N GLY A 91 1.98 3.46 9.65
CA GLY A 91 2.23 3.04 11.02
C GLY A 91 3.72 3.05 11.34
N VAL A 92 4.10 2.41 12.43
CA VAL A 92 5.50 2.15 12.76
C VAL A 92 5.96 0.85 12.12
N ASP A 93 7.25 0.78 11.81
CA ASP A 93 7.91 -0.41 11.29
C ASP A 93 7.61 -1.64 12.16
N PRO A 94 7.07 -2.74 11.60
CA PRO A 94 6.68 -3.91 12.40
C PRO A 94 7.88 -4.70 12.95
N TYR A 95 9.10 -4.47 12.46
CA TYR A 95 10.29 -5.20 12.87
C TYR A 95 11.03 -4.52 14.02
N THR A 96 11.25 -3.21 13.91
CA THR A 96 12.03 -2.43 14.88
C THR A 96 11.18 -1.43 15.68
N GLY A 97 10.03 -1.01 15.16
CA GLY A 97 9.16 -0.02 15.79
C GLY A 97 9.65 1.43 15.67
N PHE A 98 10.76 1.71 14.99
CA PHE A 98 11.40 3.04 15.02
C PHE A 98 11.16 3.92 13.79
N MET A 99 10.77 3.34 12.66
CA MET A 99 10.65 4.07 11.39
C MET A 99 9.20 4.14 10.91
N PRO A 100 8.79 5.21 10.22
CA PRO A 100 7.50 5.25 9.56
C PRO A 100 7.41 4.20 8.46
N TRP A 101 6.26 3.53 8.39
CA TRP A 101 6.02 2.40 7.52
C TRP A 101 4.73 2.60 6.73
N ASN A 102 4.81 2.41 5.42
CA ASN A 102 3.66 2.43 4.52
C ASN A 102 3.31 0.99 4.13
N ILE A 103 2.04 0.63 4.22
CA ILE A 103 1.47 -0.62 3.71
C ILE A 103 0.39 -0.25 2.70
N GLU A 104 0.47 -0.80 1.50
CA GLU A 104 -0.56 -0.68 0.46
C GLU A 104 -1.11 -2.06 0.12
N VAL A 105 -2.44 -2.17 0.10
CA VAL A 105 -3.17 -3.40 -0.22
C VAL A 105 -4.02 -3.13 -1.45
N ILE A 106 -4.04 -4.09 -2.38
CA ILE A 106 -4.98 -4.12 -3.50
C ILE A 106 -5.71 -5.47 -3.48
N VAL A 107 -7.03 -5.45 -3.48
CA VAL A 107 -7.86 -6.65 -3.53
C VAL A 107 -8.57 -6.72 -4.88
N LEU A 108 -8.54 -7.91 -5.49
CA LEU A 108 -9.39 -8.29 -6.62
C LEU A 108 -10.41 -9.32 -6.15
N ILE A 109 -11.68 -9.09 -6.46
CA ILE A 109 -12.80 -9.95 -6.10
C ILE A 109 -13.53 -10.38 -7.37
N ASP A 110 -13.75 -11.68 -7.54
CA ASP A 110 -14.47 -12.27 -8.67
C ASP A 110 -15.65 -13.12 -8.21
N ASP A 111 -16.88 -12.68 -8.52
CA ASP A 111 -18.10 -13.41 -8.16
C ASP A 111 -18.39 -14.61 -9.07
N ILE A 112 -17.85 -14.63 -10.29
CA ILE A 112 -18.10 -15.74 -11.23
C ILE A 112 -17.39 -17.01 -10.75
N HIS A 113 -16.15 -16.84 -10.28
CA HIS A 113 -15.32 -17.95 -9.82
C HIS A 113 -15.23 -18.03 -8.30
N ASP A 114 -15.84 -17.09 -7.58
CA ASP A 114 -15.79 -16.97 -6.13
C ASP A 114 -14.32 -16.97 -5.65
N LEU A 115 -13.61 -15.90 -6.04
CA LEU A 115 -12.19 -15.69 -5.75
C LEU A 115 -11.96 -14.32 -5.10
N GLU A 116 -11.07 -14.30 -4.10
CA GLU A 116 -10.50 -13.09 -3.54
C GLU A 116 -8.97 -13.22 -3.57
N ILE A 117 -8.29 -12.31 -4.27
CA ILE A 117 -6.83 -12.32 -4.39
C ILE A 117 -6.29 -10.95 -3.97
N VAL A 118 -5.35 -10.96 -3.04
CA VAL A 118 -4.83 -9.75 -2.38
C VAL A 118 -3.36 -9.55 -2.74
N GLY A 119 -3.03 -8.42 -3.37
CA GLY A 119 -1.67 -7.92 -3.52
C GLY A 119 -1.30 -6.99 -2.36
N VAL A 120 -0.07 -7.10 -1.87
CA VAL A 120 0.45 -6.26 -0.78
C VAL A 120 1.85 -5.78 -1.13
N ALA A 121 2.13 -4.51 -0.83
CA ALA A 121 3.48 -3.99 -0.76
C ALA A 121 3.63 -3.13 0.49
N GLN A 122 4.81 -3.18 1.09
CA GLN A 122 5.11 -2.41 2.28
C GLN A 122 6.58 -2.02 2.34
N GLY A 123 6.87 -0.91 3.01
CA GLY A 123 8.24 -0.42 3.16
C GLY A 123 8.33 0.85 3.96
N SER A 124 9.55 1.24 4.28
CA SER A 124 9.84 2.48 4.98
C SER A 124 9.41 3.69 4.15
N THR A 125 8.99 4.73 4.84
CA THR A 125 8.61 6.00 4.22
C THR A 125 9.09 7.17 5.05
N LYS A 126 9.22 8.34 4.41
CA LYS A 126 9.48 9.58 5.13
C LYS A 126 8.14 10.15 5.58
N ILE A 127 8.11 10.71 6.77
CA ILE A 127 6.99 11.51 7.27
C ILE A 127 7.56 12.81 7.83
N VAL A 128 6.76 13.86 7.76
CA VAL A 128 6.95 15.09 8.53
C VAL A 128 5.70 15.29 9.37
N GLN A 129 5.89 15.64 10.63
CA GLN A 129 4.82 15.98 11.56
C GLN A 129 5.39 16.84 12.68
N GLU A 130 5.69 18.10 12.39
CA GLU A 130 6.46 18.97 13.30
C GLU A 130 5.89 20.38 13.41
N LYS A 131 6.15 21.00 14.56
CA LYS A 131 5.88 22.43 14.80
C LYS A 131 7.15 23.23 14.57
N VAL A 132 7.02 24.34 13.87
CA VAL A 132 8.10 25.27 13.57
C VAL A 132 7.72 26.70 13.95
N ASP A 133 8.72 27.46 14.39
CA ASP A 133 8.60 28.83 14.89
C ASP A 133 9.16 29.88 13.90
N ASN A 134 9.57 29.47 12.69
CA ASN A 134 9.98 30.39 11.64
C ASN A 134 10.07 29.71 10.27
N LEU A 135 10.03 30.52 9.21
CA LEU A 135 10.03 30.06 7.83
C LEU A 135 11.34 29.37 7.42
N GLU A 136 12.50 29.76 7.95
CA GLU A 136 13.77 29.15 7.58
C GLU A 136 13.86 27.70 8.05
N LYS A 137 13.49 27.43 9.31
CA LYS A 137 13.35 26.06 9.84
C LYS A 137 12.32 25.27 9.05
N ALA A 138 11.18 25.90 8.72
CA ALA A 138 10.12 25.28 7.93
C ALA A 138 10.61 24.85 6.54
N ARG A 139 11.36 25.71 5.83
CA ARG A 139 11.91 25.40 4.50
C ARG A 139 12.90 24.23 4.55
N ARG A 140 13.78 24.17 5.55
CA ARG A 140 14.72 23.05 5.74
C ARG A 140 13.98 21.74 5.97
N LEU A 141 13.02 21.76 6.90
CA LEU A 141 12.21 20.61 7.26
C LEU A 141 11.50 19.98 6.04
N VAL A 142 10.81 20.79 5.23
CA VAL A 142 10.09 20.26 4.07
C VAL A 142 11.02 19.84 2.94
N ALA A 143 12.17 20.51 2.78
CA ALA A 143 13.20 20.08 1.83
C ALA A 143 13.75 18.69 2.18
N ASP A 144 14.08 18.44 3.45
CA ASP A 144 14.59 17.14 3.93
C ASP A 144 13.57 16.00 3.78
N PHE A 145 12.28 16.34 3.95
CA PHE A 145 11.15 15.44 3.69
C PHE A 145 11.02 15.07 2.20
N GLY A 146 11.38 15.97 1.29
CA GLY A 146 11.31 15.78 -0.17
C GLY A 146 10.31 16.68 -0.88
N PHE A 147 9.94 17.81 -0.30
CA PHE A 147 9.18 18.87 -0.96
C PHE A 147 10.01 19.51 -2.09
N PRO A 148 9.40 19.91 -3.23
CA PRO A 148 7.98 19.89 -3.56
C PRO A 148 7.46 18.59 -4.17
N ALA A 149 8.32 17.58 -4.39
CA ALA A 149 7.89 16.32 -4.97
C ALA A 149 6.85 15.60 -4.09
N SER A 150 7.04 15.65 -2.76
CA SER A 150 6.03 15.27 -1.79
C SER A 150 5.38 16.53 -1.21
N GLN A 151 4.06 16.61 -1.32
CA GLN A 151 3.29 17.74 -0.81
C GLN A 151 3.13 17.68 0.71
N VAL A 152 2.80 18.82 1.30
CA VAL A 152 2.56 18.96 2.74
C VAL A 152 1.19 19.59 3.02
N ILE A 153 0.73 19.41 4.24
CA ILE A 153 -0.39 20.14 4.83
C ILE A 153 0.19 21.08 5.88
N VAL A 154 -0.31 22.31 5.92
CA VAL A 154 0.14 23.36 6.83
C VAL A 154 -1.03 23.80 7.72
N ARG A 155 -0.79 23.90 9.03
CA ARG A 155 -1.78 24.28 10.06
C ARG A 155 -1.24 25.34 11.02
N PRO A 156 -2.09 26.20 11.60
CA PRO A 156 -1.73 27.02 12.74
C PRO A 156 -1.62 26.17 14.01
N ASP A 157 -0.64 26.48 14.87
CA ASP A 157 -0.43 25.93 16.21
C ASP A 157 -0.09 24.42 16.29
N ASP A 158 -1.00 23.54 15.85
CA ASP A 158 -0.88 22.10 15.98
C ASP A 158 -1.73 21.29 14.98
N GLY A 159 -1.59 19.98 15.06
CA GLY A 159 -2.29 19.01 14.20
C GLY A 159 -3.80 18.92 14.41
N GLU A 160 -4.34 19.49 15.49
CA GLU A 160 -5.77 19.45 15.81
C GLU A 160 -6.50 20.72 15.36
N ASN A 161 -5.78 21.70 14.80
CA ASN A 161 -6.40 22.94 14.33
C ASN A 161 -7.36 22.65 13.16
N PRO A 162 -8.63 23.12 13.21
CA PRO A 162 -9.61 22.88 12.16
C PRO A 162 -9.29 23.62 10.86
N TYR A 163 -8.50 24.69 10.91
CA TYR A 163 -8.00 25.37 9.73
C TYR A 163 -6.71 24.69 9.23
N PHE A 164 -6.68 24.35 7.95
CA PHE A 164 -5.51 23.77 7.32
C PHE A 164 -5.47 24.07 5.82
N VAL A 165 -4.26 24.21 5.30
CA VAL A 165 -4.00 24.34 3.86
C VAL A 165 -3.44 23.00 3.37
N LYS A 166 -4.19 22.31 2.51
CA LYS A 166 -3.81 21.00 1.95
C LYS A 166 -3.34 21.12 0.51
N GLY A 167 -2.52 20.18 0.05
CA GLY A 167 -2.10 20.11 -1.34
C GLY A 167 -1.12 21.20 -1.72
N VAL A 168 -0.32 21.66 -0.75
CA VAL A 168 0.76 22.62 -0.98
C VAL A 168 1.81 21.92 -1.81
N ALA A 169 2.03 22.39 -3.04
CA ALA A 169 2.83 21.70 -4.05
C ALA A 169 3.95 22.54 -4.66
N THR A 170 4.07 23.83 -4.31
CA THR A 170 5.13 24.72 -4.78
C THR A 170 5.69 25.57 -3.64
N TRP A 171 6.93 26.06 -3.78
CA TRP A 171 7.55 26.93 -2.78
C TRP A 171 6.72 28.20 -2.51
N ASP A 172 6.20 28.84 -3.56
CA ASP A 172 5.34 30.03 -3.40
C ASP A 172 4.06 29.70 -2.61
N GLN A 173 3.42 28.56 -2.90
CA GLN A 173 2.24 28.11 -2.13
C GLN A 173 2.61 27.81 -0.68
N PHE A 174 3.78 27.21 -0.44
CA PHE A 174 4.23 26.87 0.90
C PHE A 174 4.50 28.12 1.74
N GLU A 175 5.15 29.13 1.17
CA GLU A 175 5.42 30.39 1.86
C GLU A 175 4.13 31.14 2.16
N ALA A 176 3.20 31.22 1.20
CA ALA A 176 1.88 31.79 1.42
C ALA A 176 1.12 31.04 2.53
N ALA A 177 1.05 29.71 2.45
CA ALA A 177 0.38 28.88 3.46
C ALA A 177 1.02 29.02 4.85
N PHE A 178 2.36 29.11 4.91
CA PHE A 178 3.09 29.32 6.14
C PHE A 178 2.73 30.67 6.77
N HIS A 179 2.79 31.77 6.00
CA HIS A 179 2.47 33.10 6.51
C HIS A 179 1.01 33.24 6.95
N ASP A 180 0.08 32.62 6.21
CA ASP A 180 -1.33 32.60 6.61
C ASP A 180 -1.54 31.82 7.92
N CYS A 181 -0.96 30.63 8.03
CA CYS A 181 -1.06 29.85 9.27
C CYS A 181 -0.35 30.53 10.44
N TRP A 182 0.78 31.18 10.19
CA TRP A 182 1.51 31.94 11.19
C TRP A 182 0.68 33.09 11.76
N ARG A 183 0.00 33.85 10.88
CA ARG A 183 -0.87 34.96 11.30
C ARG A 183 -2.07 34.49 12.11
N LEU A 184 -2.57 33.29 11.83
CA LEU A 184 -3.70 32.68 12.54
C LEU A 184 -3.28 31.96 13.83
N SER A 185 -1.98 31.71 14.02
CA SER A 185 -1.44 31.00 15.17
C SER A 185 -1.56 31.84 16.44
N LYS A 186 -2.02 31.21 17.53
CA LYS A 186 -2.04 31.81 18.87
C LYS A 186 -0.72 31.62 19.62
N GLN A 187 0.06 30.62 19.23
CA GLN A 187 1.31 30.20 19.89
C GLN A 187 2.56 30.71 19.18
N GLY A 188 2.42 31.36 18.01
CA GLY A 188 3.56 31.67 17.14
C GLY A 188 4.21 30.39 16.59
N LEU A 189 3.40 29.39 16.25
CA LEU A 189 3.84 28.09 15.73
C LEU A 189 3.02 27.70 14.51
N VAL A 190 3.69 27.10 13.53
CA VAL A 190 3.05 26.48 12.37
C VAL A 190 3.36 25.00 12.40
N PHE A 191 2.32 24.19 12.27
CA PHE A 191 2.43 22.74 12.21
C PHE A 191 2.43 22.27 10.76
N ILE A 192 3.40 21.45 10.41
CA ILE A 192 3.58 20.92 9.06
C ILE A 192 3.49 19.40 9.13
N GLU A 193 2.63 18.82 8.30
CA GLU A 193 2.46 17.38 8.20
C GLU A 193 2.51 16.90 6.74
N SER A 194 2.91 15.64 6.56
CA SER A 194 2.92 15.00 5.23
C SER A 194 1.51 14.92 4.64
N ASP A 195 1.39 15.24 3.36
CA ASP A 195 0.17 14.94 2.63
C ASP A 195 0.19 13.50 2.11
N PHE A 196 -0.50 12.60 2.82
CA PHE A 196 -0.51 11.20 2.44
C PHE A 196 -1.40 10.88 1.25
N ARG A 197 -2.12 11.82 0.64
CA ARG A 197 -3.00 11.52 -0.51
C ARG A 197 -2.15 11.01 -1.68
N ALA A 198 -2.64 10.01 -2.42
CA ALA A 198 -1.81 9.31 -3.42
C ALA A 198 -1.21 10.25 -4.50
N HIS A 199 -1.97 11.22 -5.00
CA HIS A 199 -1.47 12.22 -5.96
C HIS A 199 -0.40 13.16 -5.38
N ALA A 200 -0.35 13.28 -4.05
CA ALA A 200 0.50 14.21 -3.31
C ALA A 200 1.82 13.59 -2.82
N ASN A 201 1.98 12.25 -2.93
CA ASN A 201 3.12 11.53 -2.37
C ASN A 201 3.66 10.48 -3.36
N PRO A 202 4.74 10.79 -4.11
CA PRO A 202 5.34 9.86 -5.08
C PRO A 202 5.80 8.53 -4.49
N ALA A 203 6.31 8.52 -3.25
CA ALA A 203 6.72 7.29 -2.58
C ALA A 203 5.51 6.38 -2.33
N ARG A 204 4.36 6.94 -1.93
CA ARG A 204 3.10 6.22 -1.82
C ARG A 204 2.63 5.70 -3.18
N GLN A 205 2.73 6.50 -4.25
CA GLN A 205 2.38 6.04 -5.60
C GLN A 205 3.19 4.82 -6.01
N ASN A 206 4.51 4.83 -5.75
CA ASN A 206 5.36 3.70 -6.02
C ASN A 206 4.94 2.46 -5.20
N MET A 207 4.57 2.65 -3.92
CA MET A 207 4.08 1.55 -3.10
C MET A 207 2.77 0.95 -3.64
N ILE A 208 1.84 1.77 -4.14
CA ILE A 208 0.61 1.30 -4.81
C ILE A 208 0.97 0.48 -6.06
N ARG A 209 1.93 0.93 -6.88
CA ARG A 209 2.41 0.19 -8.06
C ARG A 209 3.00 -1.16 -7.67
N LEU A 210 3.81 -1.21 -6.62
CA LEU A 210 4.39 -2.46 -6.10
C LEU A 210 3.29 -3.42 -5.61
N ALA A 211 2.25 -2.92 -4.95
CA ALA A 211 1.11 -3.74 -4.53
C ALA A 211 0.33 -4.29 -5.75
N ALA A 212 0.18 -3.49 -6.82
CA ALA A 212 -0.42 -3.92 -8.07
C ALA A 212 0.42 -4.99 -8.79
N ILE A 213 1.75 -4.84 -8.80
CA ILE A 213 2.66 -5.86 -9.33
C ILE A 213 2.59 -7.14 -8.50
N ASN A 214 2.52 -7.05 -7.17
CA ASN A 214 2.34 -8.21 -6.30
C ASN A 214 1.02 -8.93 -6.60
N LEU A 215 -0.08 -8.20 -6.76
CA LEU A 215 -1.37 -8.76 -7.19
C LEU A 215 -1.23 -9.47 -8.55
N LEU A 216 -0.58 -8.83 -9.52
CA LEU A 216 -0.40 -9.36 -10.86
C LEU A 216 0.39 -10.69 -10.85
N LEU A 217 1.47 -10.76 -10.08
CA LEU A 217 2.27 -11.98 -9.88
C LEU A 217 1.41 -13.11 -9.31
N LYS A 218 0.57 -12.82 -8.32
CA LYS A 218 -0.36 -13.80 -7.75
C LYS A 218 -1.36 -14.29 -8.78
N LEU A 219 -1.94 -13.37 -9.57
CA LEU A 219 -2.92 -13.71 -10.59
C LEU A 219 -2.33 -14.59 -11.70
N HIS A 220 -1.05 -14.42 -12.06
CA HIS A 220 -0.37 -15.27 -13.03
C HIS A 220 0.13 -16.60 -12.44
N SER A 221 0.07 -16.77 -11.12
CA SER A 221 0.43 -18.02 -10.47
C SER A 221 -0.79 -18.94 -10.41
N HIS A 222 -0.87 -19.87 -11.35
CA HIS A 222 -1.99 -20.81 -11.46
C HIS A 222 -1.77 -22.06 -10.62
N CYS A 223 -2.85 -22.57 -10.03
CA CYS A 223 -2.82 -23.86 -9.35
C CYS A 223 -2.50 -24.98 -10.35
N PRO A 224 -1.55 -25.90 -10.06
CA PRO A 224 -1.24 -27.00 -10.97
C PRO A 224 -2.35 -28.07 -11.03
N ASN A 225 -3.31 -28.05 -10.09
CA ASN A 225 -4.42 -29.01 -10.06
C ASN A 225 -5.67 -28.48 -10.76
N CYS A 226 -6.12 -27.26 -10.42
CA CYS A 226 -7.38 -26.70 -10.93
C CYS A 226 -7.20 -25.47 -11.82
N HIS A 227 -5.96 -25.06 -12.12
CA HIS A 227 -5.61 -23.89 -12.93
C HIS A 227 -6.15 -22.53 -12.45
N THR A 228 -6.77 -22.48 -11.27
CA THR A 228 -7.27 -21.23 -10.68
C THR A 228 -6.09 -20.29 -10.37
N PRO A 229 -6.17 -18.99 -10.71
CA PRO A 229 -5.14 -18.01 -10.38
C PRO A 229 -5.04 -17.79 -8.86
N GLY A 230 -3.90 -17.27 -8.38
CA GLY A 230 -3.69 -16.98 -6.97
C GLY A 230 -3.06 -18.13 -6.17
N TYR A 231 -2.53 -19.17 -6.82
CA TYR A 231 -1.74 -20.21 -6.16
C TYR A 231 -0.43 -19.61 -5.65
N TRP A 232 -0.37 -19.30 -4.36
CA TRP A 232 0.71 -18.47 -3.81
C TRP A 232 1.15 -18.95 -2.43
N VAL A 233 2.29 -18.43 -1.97
CA VAL A 233 2.78 -18.66 -0.61
C VAL A 233 1.78 -18.11 0.40
N THR A 234 1.25 -18.99 1.25
CA THR A 234 0.40 -18.61 2.39
C THR A 234 1.12 -18.75 3.73
N GLU A 235 2.22 -19.49 3.76
CA GLU A 235 2.94 -19.82 4.98
C GLU A 235 4.43 -20.04 4.67
N THR A 236 5.29 -19.67 5.60
CA THR A 236 6.74 -19.95 5.55
C THR A 236 7.13 -20.76 6.77
N LYS A 237 7.89 -21.85 6.57
CA LYS A 237 8.41 -22.67 7.66
C LYS A 237 9.83 -22.20 8.02
N PRO A 238 10.08 -21.70 9.25
CA PRO A 238 11.42 -21.33 9.71
C PRO A 238 12.33 -22.56 9.87
N GLY A 239 13.61 -22.31 10.16
CA GLY A 239 14.56 -23.34 10.57
C GLY A 239 15.66 -23.61 9.55
N LEU A 240 16.05 -22.64 8.73
CA LEU A 240 17.29 -22.77 7.95
C LEU A 240 18.49 -22.80 8.92
N PRO A 241 19.43 -23.76 8.80
CA PRO A 241 20.54 -23.88 9.74
C PRO A 241 21.49 -22.67 9.62
N CYS A 242 21.94 -22.13 10.74
CA CYS A 242 22.99 -21.13 10.80
C CYS A 242 24.29 -21.68 10.19
N GLU A 243 24.96 -20.90 9.35
CA GLU A 243 26.23 -21.31 8.71
C GLU A 243 27.36 -21.55 9.71
N TYR A 244 27.32 -20.89 10.87
CA TYR A 244 28.37 -20.99 11.89
C TYR A 244 28.10 -22.09 12.92
N CYS A 245 26.94 -22.06 13.58
CA CYS A 245 26.64 -22.97 14.69
C CYS A 245 25.67 -24.12 14.34
N GLY A 246 25.09 -24.13 13.13
CA GLY A 246 24.12 -25.14 12.69
C GLY A 246 22.74 -25.05 13.32
N ALA A 247 22.51 -24.16 14.28
CA ALA A 247 21.22 -24.02 14.95
C ALA A 247 20.13 -23.51 13.99
N PRO A 248 18.86 -23.92 14.17
CA PRO A 248 17.76 -23.43 13.34
C PRO A 248 17.53 -21.93 13.56
N THR A 249 17.39 -21.18 12.46
CA THR A 249 17.14 -19.73 12.49
C THR A 249 15.68 -19.40 12.15
N ALA A 250 15.29 -18.14 12.36
CA ALA A 250 13.99 -17.62 11.90
C ALA A 250 13.88 -17.54 10.37
N VAL A 251 15.01 -17.63 9.65
CA VAL A 251 15.04 -17.67 8.20
C VAL A 251 14.29 -18.91 7.71
N PHE A 252 13.36 -18.72 6.78
CA PHE A 252 12.56 -19.83 6.28
C PHE A 252 13.43 -20.86 5.55
N ARG A 253 13.12 -22.14 5.74
CA ARG A 253 13.68 -23.28 4.99
C ARG A 253 12.74 -23.78 3.89
N ALA A 254 11.44 -23.51 4.04
CA ALA A 254 10.42 -23.91 3.07
C ALA A 254 9.26 -22.92 3.05
N GLN A 255 8.53 -22.93 1.94
CA GLN A 255 7.30 -22.16 1.73
C GLN A 255 6.15 -23.12 1.42
N ILE A 256 4.96 -22.84 1.95
CA ILE A 256 3.74 -23.58 1.61
C ILE A 256 2.93 -22.73 0.63
N TYR A 257 2.79 -23.26 -0.58
CA TYR A 257 1.88 -22.72 -1.60
C TYR A 257 0.52 -23.38 -1.45
N ARG A 258 -0.56 -22.60 -1.49
CA ARG A 258 -1.94 -23.09 -1.41
C ARG A 258 -2.79 -22.49 -2.52
N CYS A 259 -3.73 -23.27 -3.05
CA CYS A 259 -4.73 -22.78 -3.99
C CYS A 259 -5.85 -22.06 -3.23
N PRO A 260 -6.38 -20.93 -3.76
CA PRO A 260 -7.52 -20.25 -3.14
C PRO A 260 -8.86 -20.95 -3.36
N LYS A 261 -8.94 -21.99 -4.22
CA LYS A 261 -10.21 -22.62 -4.63
C LYS A 261 -10.34 -24.10 -4.34
N CYS A 262 -9.25 -24.86 -4.39
CA CYS A 262 -9.25 -26.28 -4.05
C CYS A 262 -8.23 -26.56 -2.94
N ASP A 263 -8.25 -27.78 -2.39
CA ASP A 263 -7.39 -28.17 -1.27
C ASP A 263 -5.92 -28.44 -1.68
N PHE A 264 -5.54 -28.15 -2.92
CA PHE A 264 -4.18 -28.39 -3.38
C PHE A 264 -3.20 -27.46 -2.66
N SER A 265 -2.19 -28.08 -2.04
CA SER A 265 -1.07 -27.39 -1.42
C SER A 265 0.24 -28.11 -1.69
N LYS A 266 1.34 -27.36 -1.72
CA LYS A 266 2.68 -27.91 -1.89
C LYS A 266 3.67 -27.18 -1.02
N GLU A 267 4.44 -27.95 -0.26
CA GLU A 267 5.65 -27.44 0.37
C GLU A 267 6.78 -27.39 -0.65
N VAL A 268 7.43 -26.24 -0.75
CA VAL A 268 8.60 -26.00 -1.59
C VAL A 268 9.75 -25.64 -0.67
N VAL A 269 10.69 -26.57 -0.52
CA VAL A 269 11.94 -26.32 0.19
C VAL A 269 12.74 -25.32 -0.64
N ARG A 270 13.33 -24.34 0.04
CA ARG A 270 14.14 -23.33 -0.63
C ARG A 270 15.39 -23.98 -1.22
N SER A 271 15.78 -23.56 -2.41
CA SER A 271 16.96 -24.08 -3.12
C SER A 271 18.03 -23.02 -3.36
N ASP A 272 17.69 -21.75 -3.14
CA ASP A 272 18.55 -20.59 -3.33
C ASP A 272 19.57 -20.39 -2.20
N LEU A 273 19.29 -20.94 -1.01
CA LEU A 273 20.12 -20.76 0.18
C LEU A 273 20.06 -22.00 1.07
N GLN A 274 21.22 -22.55 1.40
CA GLN A 274 21.34 -23.76 2.25
C GLN A 274 21.53 -23.42 3.73
N PHE A 275 22.21 -22.31 4.03
CA PHE A 275 22.53 -21.85 5.38
C PHE A 275 22.12 -20.40 5.56
N ALA A 276 21.66 -20.07 6.76
CA ALA A 276 21.39 -18.69 7.16
C ALA A 276 22.68 -18.02 7.64
N ASP A 277 22.85 -16.75 7.27
CA ASP A 277 23.92 -15.88 7.76
C ASP A 277 23.92 -15.82 9.29
N GLN A 278 25.11 -15.79 9.88
CA GLN A 278 25.28 -15.73 11.33
C GLN A 278 24.51 -14.58 11.99
N GLY A 279 24.38 -13.43 11.33
CA GLY A 279 23.65 -12.25 11.81
C GLY A 279 22.14 -12.46 11.96
N SER A 280 21.58 -13.49 11.31
CA SER A 280 20.17 -13.89 11.45
C SER A 280 19.94 -14.99 12.50
N CYS A 281 20.99 -15.43 13.20
CA CYS A 281 20.92 -16.47 14.21
C CYS A 281 20.86 -15.86 15.62
N SER A 282 19.76 -16.08 16.35
CA SER A 282 19.61 -15.57 17.73
C SER A 282 20.59 -16.16 18.75
N LEU A 283 21.31 -17.24 18.42
CA LEU A 283 22.37 -17.77 19.29
C LEU A 283 23.73 -17.13 19.00
N CYS A 284 23.99 -16.77 17.74
CA CYS A 284 25.26 -16.16 17.34
C CYS A 284 25.22 -14.63 17.34
N ASN A 285 24.03 -14.05 17.21
CA ASN A 285 23.72 -12.63 17.23
C ASN A 285 22.39 -12.43 18.01
N PRO A 286 22.43 -12.50 19.35
CA PRO A 286 21.26 -12.36 20.21
C PRO A 286 20.67 -10.94 20.22
#